data_AF-A0A2V9Q655-F1
#
_entry.id   AF-A0A2V9Q655-F1
#
_cell.length_a   1.000
_cell.length_b   1.000
_cell.length_c   1.000
_cell.angle_alpha   90.00
_cell.angle_beta   90.00
_cell.angle_gamma   90.00
#
_symmetry.space_group_name_H-M   'P 1'
#
loop_
_entity.id
_entity.type
_entity.pdbx_description
1 polymer ?
#
loop_
_entity_poly.entity_id
_entity_poly.type
_entity_poly.pdbx_seq_one_letter_code
_entity_poly.pdbx_strand_id
1 'polypeptide(L)'
;SRLSPDLKLFTGDTEFLFSQTYDLIDRVEEKYGIKVERLYSDLTPEEQERSYGKALWARDPDQCCNLRKVEPLRRKLATLDAWMTAVRRDQTASRAAIRKIDWDAKFNLLKI
;
A
#
# COMPACT_ATOMS: atom_id res chain seq x y z
N SER A 1 -14.53 -19.64 -3.64
CA SER A 1 -13.71 -18.97 -2.61
C SER A 1 -14.64 -18.25 -1.66
N ARG A 2 -14.50 -18.42 -0.34
CA ARG A 2 -15.30 -17.68 0.66
C ARG A 2 -14.36 -16.70 1.36
N LEU A 3 -14.71 -15.41 1.35
CA LEU A 3 -14.04 -14.37 2.13
C LEU A 3 -14.91 -14.03 3.34
N SER A 4 -14.28 -13.59 4.43
CA SER A 4 -15.03 -13.05 5.57
C SER A 4 -15.75 -11.77 5.14
N PRO A 5 -17.04 -11.57 5.48
CA PRO A 5 -17.74 -10.30 5.26
C PRO A 5 -17.03 -9.11 5.90
N ASP A 6 -16.31 -9.35 7.00
CA ASP A 6 -15.61 -8.32 7.78
C ASP A 6 -14.17 -8.08 7.31
N LEU A 7 -13.78 -8.63 6.16
CA LEU A 7 -12.43 -8.48 5.64
C LEU A 7 -12.16 -7.02 5.26
N LYS A 8 -11.29 -6.37 6.03
CA LYS A 8 -10.73 -5.06 5.69
C LYS A 8 -9.57 -5.24 4.72
N LEU A 9 -9.75 -4.80 3.48
CA LEU A 9 -8.72 -4.80 2.44
C LEU A 9 -8.38 -3.37 2.06
N PHE A 10 -7.09 -3.05 2.01
CA PHE A 10 -6.62 -1.72 1.59
C PHE A 10 -5.50 -1.82 0.55
N THR A 11 -5.35 -0.78 -0.25
CA THR A 11 -4.27 -0.60 -1.23
C THR A 11 -3.70 0.82 -1.13
N GLY A 12 -2.40 0.98 -1.38
CA GLY A 12 -1.79 2.29 -1.51
C GLY A 12 -2.07 2.86 -2.90
N ASP A 13 -2.88 3.91 -2.97
CA ASP A 13 -3.19 4.60 -4.21
C ASP A 13 -2.29 5.83 -4.34
N THR A 14 -1.24 5.68 -5.14
CA THR A 14 -0.29 6.76 -5.40
C THR A 14 -0.81 7.77 -6.41
N GLU A 15 -2.00 7.60 -7.00
CA GLU A 15 -2.52 8.42 -8.12
C GLU A 15 -1.58 8.50 -9.34
N PHE A 16 -0.56 7.64 -9.37
CA PHE A 16 0.40 7.42 -10.45
C PHE A 16 0.43 5.93 -10.85
N LEU A 17 -0.62 5.18 -10.50
CA LEU A 17 -0.75 3.78 -10.88
C LEU A 17 -1.13 3.67 -12.36
N PHE A 18 -0.72 2.58 -13.00
CA PHE A 18 -1.19 2.26 -14.35
C PHE A 18 -2.72 2.07 -14.36
N SER A 19 -3.40 2.49 -15.44
CA SER A 19 -4.86 2.33 -15.57
C SER A 19 -5.32 0.89 -15.38
N GLN A 20 -4.54 -0.08 -15.87
CA GLN A 20 -4.80 -1.51 -15.71
C GLN A 20 -4.83 -1.96 -14.23
N THR A 21 -4.20 -1.22 -13.32
CA THR A 21 -4.24 -1.47 -11.88
C THR A 21 -5.61 -1.09 -11.32
N TYR A 22 -6.18 0.03 -11.75
CA TYR A 22 -7.55 0.42 -11.39
C TYR A 22 -8.57 -0.57 -11.95
N ASP A 23 -8.43 -0.95 -13.23
CA ASP A 23 -9.29 -1.97 -13.84
C ASP A 23 -9.22 -3.32 -13.10
N LEU A 24 -8.04 -3.67 -12.55
CA LEU A 24 -7.89 -4.87 -11.75
C LEU A 24 -8.58 -4.74 -10.38
N ILE A 25 -8.45 -3.59 -9.72
CA ILE A 25 -9.13 -3.33 -8.44
C ILE A 25 -10.64 -3.47 -8.62
N ASP A 26 -11.21 -2.85 -9.64
CA ASP A 26 -12.65 -2.89 -9.90
C ASP A 26 -13.14 -4.32 -10.18
N ARG A 27 -12.40 -5.09 -10.99
CA ARG A 27 -12.70 -6.51 -11.23
C ARG A 27 -12.59 -7.37 -9.97
N VAL A 28 -11.67 -7.06 -9.06
CA VAL A 28 -11.52 -7.77 -7.78
C VAL A 28 -12.69 -7.45 -6.86
N GLU A 29 -13.09 -6.18 -6.76
CA GLU A 29 -14.28 -5.78 -5.99
C GLU A 29 -15.54 -6.48 -6.49
N GLU A 30 -15.78 -6.47 -7.80
CA GLU A 30 -16.94 -7.12 -8.43
C GLU A 30 -16.94 -8.63 -8.20
N LYS A 31 -15.80 -9.30 -8.48
CA LYS A 31 -15.70 -10.76 -8.39
C LYS A 31 -15.92 -11.28 -6.97
N TYR A 32 -15.45 -10.55 -5.96
CA TYR A 32 -15.47 -11.01 -4.58
C TYR A 32 -16.52 -10.32 -3.70
N GLY A 33 -17.25 -9.32 -4.23
CA GLY A 33 -18.25 -8.57 -3.46
C GLY A 33 -17.63 -7.79 -2.29
N ILE A 34 -16.40 -7.31 -2.46
CA ILE A 34 -15.65 -6.58 -1.41
C ILE A 34 -15.42 -5.13 -1.83
N LYS A 35 -15.02 -4.30 -0.85
CA LYS A 35 -14.54 -2.94 -1.08
C LYS A 35 -13.07 -2.84 -0.70
N VAL A 36 -12.27 -2.30 -1.61
CA VAL A 36 -10.84 -2.04 -1.40
C VAL A 36 -10.70 -0.59 -0.95
N GLU A 37 -10.32 -0.39 0.30
CA GLU A 37 -9.97 0.94 0.81
C GLU A 37 -8.71 1.46 0.11
N ARG A 38 -8.76 2.68 -0.41
CA ARG A 38 -7.63 3.32 -1.09
C ARG A 38 -6.96 4.30 -0.13
N LEU A 39 -5.67 4.11 0.12
CA LEU A 39 -4.86 4.98 0.97
C LEU A 39 -4.16 6.02 0.11
N TYR A 40 -4.43 7.30 0.38
CA TYR A 40 -3.91 8.42 -0.38
C TYR A 40 -2.85 9.21 0.40
N SER A 41 -2.00 9.89 -0.35
CA SER A 41 -1.21 11.03 0.12
C SER A 41 -2.13 12.13 0.64
N ASP A 42 -1.65 12.96 1.58
CA ASP A 42 -2.37 14.19 1.98
C ASP A 42 -2.34 15.26 0.90
N LEU A 43 -1.39 15.15 -0.02
CA LEU A 43 -1.25 16.04 -1.17
C LEU A 43 -1.77 15.38 -2.44
N THR A 44 -2.60 16.11 -3.19
CA THR A 44 -2.90 15.75 -4.57
C THR A 44 -1.63 15.83 -5.43
N PRO A 45 -1.59 15.22 -6.62
CA PRO A 45 -0.47 15.37 -7.55
C PRO A 45 -0.13 16.84 -7.86
N GLU A 46 -1.15 17.70 -7.98
CA GLU A 46 -0.97 19.14 -8.24
C GLU A 46 -0.37 19.86 -7.03
N GLU A 47 -0.81 19.56 -5.81
CA GLU A 47 -0.27 20.15 -4.59
C GLU A 47 1.17 19.71 -4.34
N GLN A 48 1.46 18.45 -4.61
CA GLN A 48 2.83 17.93 -4.58
C GLN A 48 3.71 18.64 -5.62
N GLU A 49 3.23 18.82 -6.86
CA GLU A 49 3.98 19.54 -7.89
C GLU A 49 4.24 21.01 -7.48
N ARG A 50 3.27 21.70 -6.88
CA ARG A 50 3.45 23.06 -6.38
C ARG A 50 4.50 23.15 -5.28
N SER A 51 4.56 22.15 -4.40
CA SER A 51 5.41 22.17 -3.20
C SER A 51 6.82 21.63 -3.46
N TYR A 52 6.97 20.64 -4.35
CA TYR A 52 8.22 19.89 -4.56
C TYR A 52 8.72 19.92 -6.02
N GLY A 53 8.00 20.59 -6.91
CA GLY A 53 8.28 20.65 -8.34
C GLY A 53 7.73 19.46 -9.13
N LYS A 54 7.75 19.62 -10.46
CA LYS A 54 7.23 18.61 -11.39
C LYS A 54 7.99 17.29 -11.29
N ALA A 55 7.28 16.20 -11.59
CA ALA A 55 7.88 14.88 -11.76
C ALA A 55 8.78 14.45 -10.59
N LEU A 56 8.33 14.69 -9.35
CA LEU A 56 9.11 14.37 -8.15
C LEU A 56 9.60 12.91 -8.14
N TRP A 57 8.78 11.97 -8.61
CA TRP A 57 9.13 10.55 -8.71
C TRP A 57 10.40 10.27 -9.55
N ALA A 58 10.73 11.14 -10.51
CA ALA A 58 11.90 11.00 -11.36
C ALA A 58 13.13 11.71 -10.80
N ARG A 59 12.94 12.81 -10.06
CA ARG A 59 14.04 13.63 -9.52
C ARG A 59 14.48 13.18 -8.13
N ASP A 60 13.50 12.83 -7.29
CA ASP A 60 13.68 12.39 -5.91
C ASP A 60 12.64 11.28 -5.60
N PRO A 61 12.93 10.03 -6.05
CA PRO A 61 12.01 8.91 -5.87
C PRO A 61 11.77 8.56 -4.40
N ASP A 62 12.74 8.82 -3.52
CA ASP A 62 12.62 8.52 -2.09
C ASP A 62 11.63 9.46 -1.42
N GLN A 63 11.73 10.77 -1.69
CA GLN A 63 10.75 11.74 -1.17
C GLN A 63 9.35 11.48 -1.74
N CYS A 64 9.24 11.18 -3.04
CA CYS A 64 7.94 10.84 -3.65
C CYS A 64 7.34 9.57 -3.03
N CYS A 65 8.16 8.53 -2.81
CA CYS A 65 7.69 7.29 -2.18
C CYS A 65 7.34 7.50 -0.72
N ASN A 66 8.06 8.38 0.00
CA ASN A 66 7.72 8.70 1.39
C ASN A 66 6.31 9.29 1.48
N LEU A 67 6.04 10.37 0.72
CA LEU A 67 4.77 11.09 0.71
C LEU A 67 3.59 10.21 0.23
N ARG A 68 3.79 9.43 -0.84
CA ARG A 68 2.68 8.74 -1.53
C ARG A 68 2.51 7.27 -1.15
N LYS A 69 3.48 6.66 -0.49
CA LYS A 69 3.43 5.24 -0.09
C LYS A 69 3.64 5.06 1.40
N VAL A 70 4.72 5.60 1.94
CA VAL A 70 5.14 5.30 3.33
C VAL A 70 4.25 6.00 4.35
N GLU A 71 3.98 7.29 4.20
CA GLU A 71 3.15 8.05 5.13
C GLU A 71 1.68 7.57 5.14
N PRO A 72 1.00 7.38 3.99
CA PRO A 72 -0.36 6.83 3.97
C PRO A 72 -0.44 5.46 4.62
N LEU A 73 0.54 4.58 4.33
CA LEU A 73 0.62 3.26 4.94
C LEU A 73 0.84 3.35 6.45
N ARG A 74 1.78 4.18 6.92
CA ARG A 74 2.05 4.35 8.35
C ARG A 74 0.79 4.78 9.11
N ARG A 75 0.04 5.74 8.56
CA ARG A 75 -1.23 6.20 9.16
C ARG A 75 -2.25 5.08 9.25
N LYS A 76 -2.40 4.27 8.19
CA LYS A 76 -3.31 3.12 8.22
C LYS A 76 -2.88 2.09 9.27
N LEU A 77 -1.61 1.69 9.26
CA LEU A 77 -1.11 0.63 10.14
C LEU A 77 -1.16 1.02 11.61
N ALA A 78 -1.04 2.32 11.93
CA ALA A 78 -1.22 2.82 13.30
C ALA A 78 -2.65 2.58 13.88
N THR A 79 -3.61 2.20 13.04
CA THR A 79 -5.00 1.90 13.45
C THR A 79 -5.28 0.40 13.61
N LEU A 80 -4.27 -0.47 13.43
CA LEU A 80 -4.43 -1.92 13.33
C LEU A 80 -3.49 -2.66 14.28
N ASP A 81 -3.94 -3.79 14.82
CA ASP A 81 -3.10 -4.69 15.64
C ASP A 81 -2.28 -5.67 14.80
N ALA A 82 -2.77 -5.97 13.58
CA ALA A 82 -2.13 -6.89 12.66
C ALA A 82 -2.42 -6.55 11.20
N TRP A 83 -1.53 -6.95 10.30
CA TRP A 83 -1.72 -6.85 8.85
C TRP A 83 -1.14 -8.06 8.12
N MET A 84 -1.70 -8.36 6.96
CA MET A 84 -1.25 -9.45 6.10
C MET A 84 -0.65 -8.88 4.82
N THR A 85 0.49 -9.44 4.39
CA THR A 85 1.15 -9.02 3.15
C THR A 85 1.35 -10.19 2.20
N ALA A 86 1.44 -9.89 0.90
CA ALA A 86 1.76 -10.90 -0.12
C ALA A 86 3.28 -11.11 -0.33
N VAL A 87 4.09 -10.83 0.70
CA VAL A 87 5.56 -11.00 0.63
C VAL A 87 5.89 -12.49 0.63
N ARG A 88 6.73 -12.91 -0.31
CA ARG A 88 7.18 -14.30 -0.47
C ARG A 88 8.69 -14.39 -0.47
N ARG A 89 9.23 -15.53 -0.03
CA ARG A 89 10.67 -15.80 0.10
C ARG A 89 11.42 -15.79 -1.23
N ASP A 90 10.73 -16.04 -2.33
CA ASP A 90 11.26 -16.10 -3.69
C ASP A 90 11.39 -14.73 -4.37
N GLN A 91 10.86 -13.65 -3.77
CA GLN A 91 10.83 -12.33 -4.42
C GLN A 91 12.19 -11.63 -4.45
N THR A 92 13.00 -11.74 -3.39
CA THR A 92 14.34 -11.15 -3.29
C THR A 92 15.21 -11.96 -2.33
N ALA A 93 16.54 -11.87 -2.44
CA ALA A 93 17.47 -12.49 -1.50
C ALA A 93 17.21 -12.04 -0.05
N SER A 94 16.89 -10.76 0.16
CA SER A 94 16.56 -10.21 1.49
C SER A 94 15.26 -10.76 2.10
N ARG A 95 14.39 -11.40 1.30
CA ARG A 95 13.12 -11.99 1.77
C ARG A 95 13.22 -13.48 2.04
N ALA A 96 14.33 -14.13 1.70
CA ALA A 96 14.50 -15.59 1.81
C ALA A 96 14.27 -16.11 3.24
N ALA A 97 14.65 -15.32 4.25
CA ALA A 97 14.52 -15.68 5.66
C ALA A 97 13.22 -15.17 6.33
N ILE A 98 12.28 -14.58 5.58
CA ILE A 98 11.07 -14.00 6.21
C ILE A 98 10.23 -15.09 6.89
N ARG A 99 9.79 -14.80 8.11
CA ARG A 99 8.88 -15.65 8.88
C ARG A 99 7.45 -15.46 8.37
N LYS A 100 6.62 -16.50 8.54
CA LYS A 100 5.18 -16.44 8.20
C LYS A 100 4.39 -15.52 9.13
N ILE A 101 4.90 -15.32 10.34
CA ILE A 101 4.35 -14.41 11.33
C ILE A 101 5.56 -13.75 11.98
N ASP A 102 5.59 -12.43 12.00
CA ASP A 102 6.69 -11.66 12.56
C ASP A 102 6.17 -10.36 13.20
N TRP A 103 6.91 -9.82 14.14
CA TRP A 103 6.66 -8.48 14.66
C TRP A 103 7.28 -7.45 13.72
N ASP A 104 6.47 -6.53 13.17
CA ASP A 104 6.99 -5.46 12.33
C ASP A 104 7.40 -4.27 13.21
N ALA A 105 8.68 -4.26 13.63
CA ALA A 105 9.22 -3.21 14.49
C ALA A 105 9.11 -1.80 13.88
N LYS A 106 9.03 -1.66 12.55
CA LYS A 106 8.89 -0.35 11.88
C LYS A 106 7.52 0.27 12.10
N PHE A 107 6.48 -0.56 12.19
CA PHE A 107 5.09 -0.13 12.28
C PHE A 107 4.41 -0.52 13.60
N ASN A 108 5.12 -1.27 14.47
CA ASN A 108 4.70 -1.66 15.81
C ASN A 108 3.39 -2.49 15.82
N LEU A 109 3.29 -3.47 14.94
CA LEU A 109 2.14 -4.38 14.84
C LEU A 109 2.56 -5.78 14.34
N LEU A 110 1.66 -6.75 14.48
CA LEU A 110 1.89 -8.11 14.00
C LEU A 110 1.78 -8.18 12.47
N LYS A 111 2.80 -8.73 11.81
CA LYS A 111 2.80 -8.98 10.37
C LYS A 111 2.61 -10.45 10.08
N ILE A 112 1.67 -10.74 9.19
CA ILE A 112 1.34 -12.06 8.67
C ILE A 112 1.77 -12.16 7.20
#